data_AF-A0A957FMS5-F1
#
_entry.id   AF-A0A957FMS5-F1
#
_cell.length_a   1.000
_cell.length_b   1.000
_cell.length_c   1.000
_cell.angle_alpha   90.00
_cell.angle_beta   90.00
_cell.angle_gamma   90.00
#
_symmetry.space_group_name_H-M   'P 1'
#
loop_
_entity.id
_entity.type
_entity.pdbx_description
1 polymer ?
#
loop_
_entity_poly.entity_id
_entity_poly.type
_entity_poly.pdbx_seq_one_letter_code
_entity_poly.pdbx_strand_id
1 'polypeptide(L)'
;MDLEIRKRDRVFLADGQKLGRAMNMIHPTAGFGTYPHHHFLLIVNHQTGRDYYIPTKYIDQEASEEGEIMLTVNKWDFLRRDLMIKPPFVRTNNFEQTSLGDEPSLT
;
A
#
# COMPACT_ATOMS: atom_id res chain seq x y z
N MET A 1 -5.98 19.62 1.38
CA MET A 1 -4.54 19.37 1.30
C MET A 1 -4.44 17.94 0.80
N ASP A 2 -3.80 17.69 -0.33
CA ASP A 2 -3.70 16.34 -0.88
C ASP A 2 -2.59 15.58 -0.13
N LEU A 3 -2.89 14.36 0.35
CA LEU A 3 -1.92 13.52 1.04
C LEU A 3 -0.80 13.11 0.07
N GLU A 4 0.43 13.51 0.38
CA GLU A 4 1.62 13.03 -0.32
C GLU A 4 2.13 11.75 0.34
N ILE A 5 2.02 10.62 -0.35
CA ILE A 5 2.54 9.33 0.12
C ILE A 5 4.05 9.26 -0.17
N ARG A 6 4.85 9.01 0.87
CA ARG A 6 6.32 8.95 0.76
C ARG A 6 6.87 7.57 1.08
N LYS A 7 8.09 7.36 0.63
CA LYS A 7 8.83 6.13 0.87
C LYS A 7 9.11 6.01 2.37
N ARG A 8 8.89 4.82 2.91
CA ARG A 8 9.06 4.44 4.32
C ARG A 8 8.00 4.95 5.30
N ASP A 9 6.98 5.67 4.82
CA ASP A 9 5.82 6.03 5.64
C ASP A 9 5.25 4.79 6.32
N ARG A 10 4.89 4.94 7.60
CA ARG A 10 4.37 3.83 8.40
C ARG A 10 2.93 3.61 8.01
N VAL A 11 2.57 2.38 7.64
CA VAL A 11 1.19 2.05 7.26
C VAL A 11 0.51 1.31 8.37
N PHE A 12 -0.69 1.76 8.74
CA PHE A 12 -1.51 1.20 9.80
C PHE A 12 -2.88 0.78 9.28
N LEU A 13 -3.45 -0.26 9.88
CA LEU A 13 -4.85 -0.64 9.72
C LEU A 13 -5.75 0.33 10.51
N ALA A 14 -7.05 0.33 10.22
CA ALA A 14 -8.04 1.20 10.88
C ALA A 14 -8.14 0.97 12.39
N ASP A 15 -7.73 -0.20 12.88
CA ASP A 15 -7.68 -0.54 14.31
C ASP A 15 -6.33 -0.16 14.97
N GLY A 16 -5.48 0.59 14.27
CA GLY A 16 -4.18 1.06 14.74
C GLY A 16 -3.07 0.01 14.65
N GLN A 17 -3.35 -1.20 14.15
CA GLN A 17 -2.30 -2.20 13.99
C GLN A 17 -1.34 -1.80 12.86
N LYS A 18 -0.05 -1.68 13.17
CA LYS A 18 0.98 -1.42 12.16
C LYS A 18 1.08 -2.59 11.17
N LEU A 19 0.92 -2.29 9.89
CA LEU A 19 1.01 -3.25 8.80
C LEU A 19 2.43 -3.34 8.22
N GLY A 20 3.13 -2.21 8.06
CA GLY A 20 4.47 -2.18 7.48
C GLY A 20 4.93 -0.77 7.11
N ARG A 21 5.73 -0.67 6.05
CA ARG A 21 6.19 0.60 5.48
C ARG A 21 5.88 0.69 3.99
N ALA A 22 5.43 1.85 3.54
CA ALA A 22 5.22 2.15 2.12
C ALA A 22 6.54 2.15 1.36
N MET A 23 6.57 1.58 0.15
CA MET A 23 7.79 1.49 -0.66
C MET A 23 7.61 2.07 -2.05
N ASN A 24 6.70 1.50 -2.85
CA ASN A 24 6.47 1.88 -4.24
C ASN A 24 4.97 1.95 -4.53
N MET A 25 4.61 2.72 -5.55
CA MET A 25 3.34 2.59 -6.24
C MET A 25 3.44 1.51 -7.31
N ILE A 26 2.43 0.66 -7.40
CA ILE A 26 2.36 -0.45 -8.34
C ILE A 26 1.15 -0.24 -9.26
N HIS A 27 1.41 -0.30 -10.56
CA HIS A 27 0.46 -0.06 -11.63
C HIS A 27 0.33 -1.33 -12.47
N PRO A 28 -0.73 -2.12 -12.32
CA PRO A 28 -0.94 -3.30 -13.17
C PRO A 28 -0.98 -2.90 -14.64
N THR A 29 -0.26 -3.62 -15.50
CA THR A 29 -0.28 -3.35 -16.95
C THR A 29 -1.64 -3.74 -17.54
N ALA A 30 -2.09 -3.01 -18.57
CA ALA A 30 -3.39 -3.25 -19.20
C ALA A 30 -3.54 -4.71 -19.68
N GLY A 31 -4.67 -5.34 -19.39
CA GLY A 31 -5.00 -6.70 -19.85
C GLY A 31 -4.99 -7.80 -18.78
N PHE A 32 -4.65 -7.51 -17.51
CA PHE A 32 -4.66 -8.50 -16.42
C PHE A 32 -5.88 -8.36 -15.48
N GLY A 33 -7.00 -9.00 -15.85
CA GLY A 33 -8.19 -9.16 -14.99
C GLY A 33 -9.02 -7.88 -14.76
N THR A 34 -9.77 -7.83 -13.64
CA THR A 34 -10.63 -6.71 -13.23
C THR A 34 -9.88 -5.57 -12.52
N TYR A 35 -8.55 -5.50 -12.65
CA TYR A 35 -7.72 -4.48 -12.01
C TYR A 35 -7.35 -3.24 -12.86
N PRO A 36 -7.86 -2.99 -14.09
CA PRO A 36 -7.19 -2.10 -15.04
C PRO A 36 -7.13 -0.61 -14.66
N HIS A 37 -7.67 -0.19 -13.51
CA HIS A 37 -7.58 1.18 -13.02
C HIS A 37 -7.27 1.26 -11.51
N HIS A 38 -6.84 0.16 -10.89
CA HIS A 38 -6.47 0.16 -9.48
C HIS A 38 -4.97 0.37 -9.34
N HIS A 39 -4.59 1.49 -8.72
CA HIS A 39 -3.23 1.66 -8.21
C HIS A 39 -3.09 0.94 -6.88
N PHE A 40 -1.92 0.35 -6.64
CA PHE A 40 -1.62 -0.37 -5.41
C PHE A 40 -0.42 0.24 -4.72
N LEU A 41 -0.49 0.36 -3.41
CA LEU A 41 0.65 0.68 -2.56
C LEU A 41 1.36 -0.62 -2.19
N LEU A 42 2.64 -0.72 -2.51
CA LEU A 42 3.51 -1.78 -2.00
C LEU A 42 3.91 -1.44 -0.56
N ILE A 43 3.55 -2.33 0.36
CA ILE A 43 3.87 -2.21 1.79
C ILE A 43 4.77 -3.39 2.17
N VAL A 44 5.95 -3.10 2.69
CA VAL A 44 6.89 -4.12 3.15
C VAL A 44 6.84 -4.20 4.68
N ASN A 45 6.64 -5.40 5.19
CA ASN A 45 6.73 -5.69 6.61
C ASN A 45 8.02 -6.49 6.89
N HIS A 46 9.04 -5.79 7.38
CA HIS A 46 10.32 -6.40 7.74
C HIS A 46 10.28 -7.33 8.95
N GLN A 47 9.28 -7.20 9.84
CA GLN A 47 9.14 -8.08 11.00
C GLN A 47 8.63 -9.46 10.60
N THR A 48 7.70 -9.51 9.65
CA THR A 48 7.12 -10.77 9.16
C THR A 48 7.74 -11.28 7.86
N GLY A 49 8.58 -10.47 7.21
CA GLY A 49 9.12 -10.75 5.88
C GLY A 49 8.05 -10.83 4.78
N ARG A 50 6.93 -10.12 4.95
CA ARG A 50 5.79 -10.16 4.02
C ARG A 50 5.62 -8.83 3.31
N ASP A 51 5.23 -8.93 2.04
CA ASP A 51 4.86 -7.79 1.21
C ASP A 51 3.35 -7.80 0.98
N TYR A 52 2.74 -6.62 1.09
CA TYR A 52 1.32 -6.41 0.83
C TYR A 52 1.14 -5.44 -0.34
N TYR A 53 0.16 -5.71 -1.19
CA TYR A 53 -0.18 -4.88 -2.35
C TYR A 53 -1.59 -4.37 -2.12
N ILE A 54 -1.70 -3.16 -1.58
CA ILE A 54 -2.97 -2.62 -1.08
C ILE A 54 -3.55 -1.63 -2.10
N PRO A 55 -4.76 -1.86 -2.62
CA PRO A 55 -5.43 -0.86 -3.46
C PRO A 55 -5.49 0.50 -2.76
N THR A 56 -5.09 1.57 -3.46
CA THR A 56 -5.08 2.93 -2.89
C THR A 56 -6.44 3.42 -2.42
N LYS A 57 -7.55 2.85 -2.95
CA LYS A 57 -8.91 3.12 -2.47
C LYS A 57 -9.14 2.80 -0.98
N TYR A 58 -8.25 2.01 -0.37
CA TYR A 58 -8.31 1.72 1.07
C TYR A 58 -7.47 2.67 1.92
N ILE A 59 -6.81 3.66 1.32
CA ILE A 59 -6.09 4.70 2.06
C ILE A 59 -7.11 5.73 2.54
N ASP A 60 -7.10 5.99 3.84
CA ASP A 60 -7.89 7.03 4.46
C ASP A 60 -7.10 8.35 4.40
N GLN A 61 -7.43 9.20 3.43
CA GLN A 61 -6.72 10.46 3.24
C GLN A 61 -6.96 11.47 4.37
N GLU A 62 -8.09 11.36 5.08
CA GLU A 62 -8.43 12.29 6.16
C GLU A 62 -7.74 11.91 7.46
N ALA A 63 -7.60 10.60 7.71
CA ALA A 63 -6.91 10.09 8.90
C ALA A 63 -5.40 9.93 8.72
N SER A 64 -4.88 10.01 7.49
CA SER A 64 -3.45 9.93 7.23
C SER A 64 -2.75 11.27 7.49
N GLU A 65 -1.53 11.19 8.02
CA GLU A 65 -0.71 12.34 8.36
C GLU A 65 0.69 12.19 7.75
N GLU A 66 1.51 13.23 7.85
CA GLU A 66 2.88 13.16 7.34
C GLU A 66 3.67 12.03 8.04
N GLY A 67 4.19 11.08 7.25
CA GLY A 67 4.93 9.93 7.76
C GLY A 67 4.07 8.75 8.26
N GLU A 68 2.73 8.89 8.25
CA GLU A 68 1.78 7.85 8.67
C GLU A 68 0.60 7.72 7.70
N ILE A 69 0.43 6.53 7.13
CA ILE A 69 -0.68 6.20 6.23
C ILE A 69 -1.68 5.33 6.98
N MET A 70 -2.91 5.82 7.11
CA MET A 70 -4.02 5.09 7.69
C MET A 70 -4.81 4.38 6.60
N LEU A 71 -5.14 3.10 6.82
CA LEU A 71 -6.04 2.35 5.97
C LEU A 71 -7.45 2.34 6.56
N THR A 72 -8.47 2.36 5.71
CA THR A 72 -9.89 2.27 6.10
C THR A 72 -10.32 0.85 6.53
N VAL A 73 -9.42 -0.14 6.39
CA VAL A 73 -9.68 -1.55 6.74
C VAL A 73 -9.06 -1.92 8.08
N ASN A 74 -9.82 -2.59 8.94
CA ASN A 74 -9.31 -3.20 10.17
C ASN A 74 -8.68 -4.58 9.90
N LYS A 75 -8.10 -5.22 10.92
CA LYS A 75 -7.50 -6.56 10.83
C LYS A 75 -8.43 -7.64 10.29
N TRP A 76 -9.72 -7.64 10.67
CA TRP A 76 -10.65 -8.66 10.23
C TRP A 76 -11.01 -8.50 8.75
N ASP A 77 -11.24 -7.27 8.31
CA ASP A 77 -11.45 -6.94 6.90
C ASP A 77 -10.22 -7.28 6.06
N PHE A 78 -9.03 -6.99 6.59
CA PHE A 78 -7.76 -7.30 5.94
C PHE A 78 -7.61 -8.80 5.64
N LEU A 79 -8.01 -9.65 6.59
CA LEU A 79 -7.99 -11.10 6.42
C LEU A 79 -9.08 -11.61 5.47
N ARG A 80 -10.30 -11.07 5.55
CA ARG A 80 -11.46 -11.53 4.76
C ARG A 80 -11.42 -11.10 3.30
N ARG A 81 -10.79 -9.95 3.00
CA ARG A 81 -10.71 -9.38 1.66
C ARG A 81 -9.52 -9.91 0.86
N ASP A 82 -8.87 -10.97 1.34
CA ASP A 82 -7.69 -11.57 0.72
C ASP A 82 -6.55 -10.58 0.47
N LEU A 83 -6.46 -9.49 1.25
CA LEU A 83 -5.41 -8.46 1.11
C LEU A 83 -4.03 -8.97 1.53
N MET A 84 -3.97 -10.14 2.15
CA MET A 84 -2.73 -10.89 2.39
C MET A 84 -2.22 -11.64 1.16
N ILE A 85 -3.07 -11.84 0.15
CA ILE A 85 -2.72 -12.65 -1.03
C ILE A 85 -2.01 -11.77 -2.04
N LYS A 86 -0.78 -12.14 -2.39
CA LYS A 86 -0.03 -11.49 -3.48
C LYS A 86 -0.84 -11.57 -4.78
N PRO A 87 -1.23 -10.41 -5.39
CA PRO A 87 -2.07 -10.40 -6.57
C PRO A 87 -1.46 -11.16 -7.75
N PRO A 88 -2.28 -11.74 -8.64
CA PRO A 88 -1.80 -12.51 -9.79
C PRO A 88 -0.84 -11.74 -10.70
N PHE A 89 -1.10 -10.46 -10.97
CA PHE A 89 -0.26 -9.63 -11.84
C PHE A 89 1.16 -9.44 -11.31
N VAL A 90 1.35 -9.52 -9.98
CA VAL A 90 2.68 -9.47 -9.35
C VAL A 90 3.43 -10.77 -9.62
N ARG A 91 2.75 -11.91 -9.56
CA ARG A 91 3.36 -13.23 -9.78
C ARG A 91 3.86 -13.41 -11.21
N THR A 92 3.17 -12.80 -12.16
CA THR A 92 3.53 -12.81 -13.58
C THR A 92 4.41 -11.62 -13.99
N ASN A 93 4.80 -10.77 -13.04
CA ASN A 93 5.59 -9.55 -13.28
C ASN A 93 4.98 -8.61 -14.34
N ASN A 94 3.65 -8.53 -14.39
CA ASN A 94 2.88 -7.70 -15.33
C ASN A 94 2.41 -6.41 -14.64
N PHE A 95 3.37 -5.60 -14.20
CA PHE A 95 3.10 -4.30 -13.60
C PHE A 95 4.26 -3.34 -13.84
N GLU A 96 3.95 -2.07 -13.82
CA GLU A 96 4.92 -0.99 -13.70
C GLU A 96 5.00 -0.54 -12.24
N GLN A 97 6.16 -0.01 -11.84
CA GLN A 97 6.36 0.51 -10.50
C GLN A 97 6.91 1.94 -10.56
N THR A 98 6.37 2.80 -9.71
CA THR A 98 6.84 4.16 -9.51
C THR A 98 7.38 4.28 -8.09
N SER A 99 8.62 4.72 -7.97
CA SER A 99 9.23 5.01 -6.67
C SER A 99 8.47 6.16 -5.99
N LEU A 100 8.16 5.99 -4.71
CA LEU A 100 7.64 7.08 -3.88
C LEU A 100 8.74 8.11 -3.62
N GLY A 101 8.36 9.37 -3.40
CA GLY A 101 9.28 10.43 -2.98
C GLY A 101 10.00 10.05 -1.69
N ASP A 102 11.25 10.48 -1.53
CA ASP A 102 12.00 10.21 -0.30
C ASP A 102 11.42 10.97 0.89
N GLU A 103 11.60 10.41 2.10
CA GLU A 103 11.26 11.06 3.37
C GLU A 103 12.03 12.39 3.47
N PRO A 104 11.41 13.50 3.93
CA PRO A 104 12.13 14.74 4.13
C PRO A 104 13.24 14.48 5.15
N SER A 105 14.48 14.78 4.77
CA SER A 105 15.59 14.80 5.70
C SER A 105 15.29 15.83 6.79
N LEU A 106 15.03 15.36 8.01
CA LEU A 106 15.06 16.21 9.20
C LEU A 106 16.51 16.66 9.42
N THR A 107 16.92 17.75 8.76
CA THR A 107 18.10 18.55 9.13
C THR A 107 17.77 19.56 10.21
#